data_AF-A0A370LTU7-F1
#
_entry.id   AF-A0A370LTU7-F1
#
_cell.length_a   1.000
_cell.length_b   1.000
_cell.length_c   1.000
_cell.angle_alpha   90.00
_cell.angle_beta   90.00
_cell.angle_gamma   90.00
#
_symmetry.space_group_name_H-M   'P 1'
#
loop_
_entity.id
_entity.type
_entity.pdbx_description
1 polymer ?
#
loop_
_entity_poly.entity_id
_entity_poly.type
_entity_poly.pdbx_seq_one_letter_code
_entity_poly.pdbx_strand_id
1 'polypeptide(L)'
;MTKTILFASVLAVIAFGSMGMTGVAYAQYMGNVGDEGQTGKYTLEEALEIQRRRIEAVQENPASGSGTPYLDASGVIGASAISAAVFGGIAGALFIRGRSGKYAAQGRG
;
A
#
# COMPACT_ATOMS: atom_id res chain seq x y z
N MET A 1 -32.45 -9.06 -18.43
CA MET A 1 -31.62 -8.84 -17.22
C MET A 1 -30.17 -9.29 -17.41
N THR A 2 -29.88 -10.56 -17.72
CA THR A 2 -28.49 -11.08 -17.78
C THR A 2 -27.61 -10.37 -18.80
N LYS A 3 -28.12 -10.05 -20.00
CA LYS A 3 -27.39 -9.30 -21.03
C LYS A 3 -27.05 -7.86 -20.61
N THR A 4 -27.94 -7.24 -19.85
CA THR A 4 -27.76 -5.88 -19.33
C THR A 4 -26.69 -5.84 -18.25
N ILE A 5 -26.67 -6.83 -17.36
CA ILE A 5 -25.64 -6.99 -16.32
C ILE A 5 -24.27 -7.28 -16.96
N LEU A 6 -24.23 -8.15 -17.98
CA LEU A 6 -23.00 -8.46 -18.71
C LEU A 6 -22.44 -7.24 -19.46
N PHE A 7 -23.32 -6.43 -20.05
CA PHE A 7 -22.90 -5.20 -20.72
C PHE A 7 -22.37 -4.16 -19.71
N ALA A 8 -23.05 -4.00 -18.57
CA ALA A 8 -22.62 -3.10 -17.52
C ALA A 8 -21.28 -3.54 -16.88
N SER A 9 -21.06 -4.84 -16.69
CA SER A 9 -19.80 -5.34 -16.12
C SER A 9 -18.62 -5.14 -17.06
N VAL A 10 -18.80 -5.36 -18.37
CA VAL A 10 -17.76 -5.11 -19.37
C VAL A 10 -17.39 -3.62 -19.40
N LEU A 11 -18.38 -2.73 -19.40
CA LEU A 11 -18.13 -1.28 -19.33
C LEU A 11 -17.41 -0.88 -18.04
N ALA A 12 -17.78 -1.46 -16.89
CA ALA A 12 -17.11 -1.21 -15.63
C ALA A 12 -15.64 -1.65 -15.66
N VAL A 13 -15.34 -2.84 -16.19
CA VAL A 13 -13.95 -3.33 -16.31
C VAL A 13 -13.12 -2.41 -17.22
N ILE A 14 -13.68 -1.94 -18.33
CA ILE A 14 -12.99 -1.00 -19.23
C ILE A 14 -12.76 0.35 -18.55
N ALA A 15 -13.76 0.87 -17.83
CA ALA A 15 -13.65 2.13 -17.11
C ALA A 15 -12.61 2.07 -15.98
N PHE A 16 -12.66 1.03 -15.13
CA PHE A 16 -11.68 0.86 -14.06
C PHE A 16 -10.28 0.49 -14.58
N GLY A 17 -10.20 -0.30 -15.64
CA GLY A 17 -8.93 -0.63 -16.30
C GLY A 17 -8.24 0.59 -16.90
N SER A 18 -9.00 1.50 -17.53
CA SER A 18 -8.45 2.73 -18.08
C SER A 18 -7.97 3.72 -17.00
N MET A 19 -8.67 3.82 -15.87
CA MET A 19 -8.22 4.59 -14.70
C MET A 19 -6.97 4.00 -14.03
N GLY A 20 -6.82 2.68 -14.02
CA GLY A 20 -5.63 2.02 -13.48
C GLY A 20 -4.36 2.31 -14.30
N MET A 21 -4.48 2.36 -15.63
CA MET A 21 -3.35 2.62 -16.53
C MET A 21 -2.84 4.06 -16.43
N THR A 22 -3.72 5.05 -16.24
CA THR A 22 -3.30 6.44 -16.02
C THR A 22 -2.59 6.62 -14.68
N GLY A 23 -2.99 5.88 -13.66
CA GLY A 23 -2.32 5.87 -12.35
C GLY A 23 -0.86 5.40 -12.41
N VAL A 24 -0.57 4.35 -13.20
CA VAL A 24 0.81 3.83 -13.35
C VAL A 24 1.69 4.80 -14.12
N ALA A 25 1.19 5.36 -15.23
CA ALA A 25 1.92 6.36 -16.01
C ALA A 25 2.17 7.63 -15.19
N TYR A 26 1.17 8.08 -14.43
CA TYR A 26 1.31 9.21 -13.52
C TYR A 26 2.30 8.93 -12.39
N ALA A 27 2.29 7.73 -11.79
CA ALA A 27 3.24 7.35 -10.76
C ALA A 27 4.68 7.26 -11.29
N GLN A 28 4.88 6.80 -12.53
CA GLN A 28 6.20 6.80 -13.18
C GLN A 28 6.68 8.21 -13.51
N TYR A 29 5.79 9.07 -14.01
CA TYR A 29 6.09 10.48 -14.29
C TYR A 29 6.35 11.31 -13.03
N MET A 30 5.54 11.12 -11.99
CA MET A 30 5.71 11.77 -10.69
C MET A 30 6.87 11.18 -9.88
N GLY A 31 7.18 9.90 -10.08
CA GLY A 31 8.32 9.23 -9.47
C GLY A 31 9.67 9.61 -10.09
N ASN A 32 9.64 10.27 -11.26
CA ASN A 32 10.79 10.90 -11.88
C ASN A 32 11.11 12.21 -11.14
N VAL A 33 11.74 12.10 -9.96
CA VAL A 33 12.12 13.24 -9.13
C VAL A 33 13.56 13.67 -9.38
N GLY A 34 13.75 14.94 -9.73
CA GLY A 34 15.05 15.58 -9.77
C GLY A 34 15.61 15.87 -8.38
N ASP A 35 16.85 16.35 -8.30
CA ASP A 35 17.57 16.59 -7.02
C ASP A 35 16.83 17.55 -6.06
N GLU A 36 15.97 18.43 -6.58
CA GLU A 36 15.18 19.39 -5.79
C GLU A 36 13.70 18.96 -5.62
N GLY A 37 13.37 17.70 -5.89
CA GLY A 37 12.00 17.16 -5.75
C GLY A 37 11.05 17.50 -6.90
N GLN A 38 11.58 18.03 -8.00
CA GLN A 38 10.82 18.35 -9.21
C GLN A 38 10.39 17.05 -9.92
N THR A 39 9.10 16.90 -10.21
CA THR A 39 8.56 15.72 -10.90
C THR A 39 8.61 15.86 -12.42
N GLY A 40 8.93 14.78 -13.15
CA GLY A 40 8.92 14.75 -14.61
C GLY A 40 10.13 15.42 -15.27
N LYS A 41 11.24 15.57 -14.53
CA LYS A 41 12.44 16.33 -14.98
C LYS A 41 13.31 15.57 -15.99
N TYR A 42 13.57 14.29 -15.75
CA TYR A 42 14.47 13.49 -16.59
C TYR A 42 13.77 12.94 -17.83
N THR A 43 14.51 12.77 -18.92
CA THR A 43 14.00 12.02 -20.09
C THR A 43 13.85 10.53 -19.76
N LEU A 44 13.21 9.75 -20.65
CA LEU A 44 13.04 8.31 -20.43
C LEU A 44 14.40 7.59 -20.35
N GLU A 45 15.32 7.95 -21.23
CA GLU A 45 16.67 7.38 -21.32
C GLU A 45 17.48 7.71 -20.06
N GLU A 46 17.44 8.97 -19.63
CA GLU A 46 18.13 9.42 -18.43
C GLU A 46 17.57 8.76 -17.17
N ALA A 47 16.24 8.65 -17.05
CA ALA A 47 15.60 7.95 -15.95
C ALA A 47 15.98 6.45 -15.92
N LEU A 48 16.05 5.79 -17.08
CA LEU A 48 16.48 4.40 -17.20
C LEU A 48 17.95 4.21 -16.79
N GLU A 49 18.82 5.14 -17.19
CA GLU A 49 20.23 5.10 -16.82
C GLU A 49 20.41 5.27 -15.29
N ILE A 50 19.68 6.20 -14.69
CA ILE A 50 19.68 6.41 -13.22
C ILE A 50 19.18 5.16 -12.50
N GLN A 51 18.09 4.55 -12.97
CA GLN A 51 17.56 3.31 -12.38
C GLN A 51 18.57 2.17 -12.46
N ARG A 52 19.27 2.04 -13.60
CA ARG A 52 20.32 1.03 -13.77
C ARG A 52 21.48 1.24 -12.80
N ARG A 53 21.96 2.49 -12.66
CA ARG A 53 22.98 2.85 -11.67
C ARG A 53 22.55 2.55 -10.24
N ARG A 54 21.28 2.76 -9.89
CA ARG A 54 20.74 2.38 -8.56
C ARG A 54 20.78 0.86 -8.34
N ILE A 55 20.44 0.07 -9.35
CA ILE A 55 20.50 -1.40 -9.28
C ILE A 55 21.95 -1.86 -9.12
N GLU A 56 22.87 -1.32 -9.90
CA GLU A 56 24.31 -1.64 -9.82
C GLU A 56 24.87 -1.26 -8.45
N ALA A 57 24.56 -0.07 -7.94
CA ALA A 57 24.97 0.37 -6.60
C ALA A 57 24.46 -0.54 -5.48
N VAL A 58 23.23 -1.07 -5.58
CA VAL A 58 22.68 -2.04 -4.61
C VAL A 58 23.37 -3.40 -4.72
N GLN A 59 23.70 -3.85 -5.94
CA GLN A 59 24.43 -5.11 -6.14
C GLN A 59 25.86 -5.03 -5.59
N GLU A 60 26.53 -3.89 -5.76
CA GLU A 60 27.87 -3.64 -5.23
C GLU A 60 27.87 -3.41 -3.72
N ASN A 61 26.76 -2.95 -3.15
CA ASN A 61 26.60 -2.66 -1.72
C ASN A 61 25.41 -3.43 -1.11
N PRO A 62 25.47 -4.78 -1.07
CA PRO A 62 24.34 -5.60 -0.65
C PRO A 62 23.92 -5.38 0.82
N ALA A 63 24.84 -4.87 1.65
CA ALA A 63 24.57 -4.50 3.04
C ALA A 63 23.84 -3.15 3.20
N SER A 64 23.75 -2.33 2.15
CA SER A 64 23.23 -0.96 2.23
C SER A 64 21.68 -0.87 2.23
N GLY A 65 20.97 -1.99 2.08
CA GLY A 65 19.51 -2.07 2.21
C GLY A 65 18.72 -1.31 1.13
N SER A 66 17.46 -1.69 0.88
CA SER A 66 16.59 -1.13 -0.15
C SER A 66 16.13 0.33 0.10
N GLY A 67 16.79 1.06 1.00
CA GLY A 67 16.37 2.38 1.48
C GLY A 67 15.08 2.38 2.32
N THR A 68 14.32 1.29 2.34
CA THR A 68 13.18 1.11 3.24
C THR A 68 13.68 0.69 4.63
N PRO A 69 13.48 1.53 5.67
CA PRO A 69 13.92 1.19 7.01
C PRO A 69 13.09 -0.01 7.51
N TYR A 70 13.67 -1.21 7.53
CA TYR A 70 12.95 -2.39 8.01
C TYR A 70 12.94 -2.42 9.55
N LEU A 71 14.06 -2.01 10.17
CA LEU A 71 14.29 -2.03 11.62
C LEU A 71 14.00 -0.69 12.33
N ASP A 72 13.54 0.33 11.61
CA ASP A 72 13.22 1.64 12.19
C ASP A 72 11.80 1.68 12.76
N ALA A 73 11.57 2.51 13.78
CA ALA A 73 10.27 2.73 14.41
C ALA A 73 9.27 3.45 13.46
N SER A 74 9.76 4.21 12.49
CA SER A 74 8.98 4.74 11.35
C SER A 74 8.90 3.77 10.17
N GLY A 75 9.58 2.63 10.29
CA GLY A 75 9.74 1.61 9.26
C GLY A 75 8.66 0.55 9.25
N VAL A 76 8.90 -0.53 8.50
CA VAL A 76 7.92 -1.62 8.33
C VAL A 76 7.60 -2.33 9.66
N ILE A 77 8.60 -2.55 10.51
CA ILE A 77 8.39 -3.17 11.84
C ILE A 77 7.61 -2.22 12.77
N GLY A 78 7.92 -0.92 12.77
CA GLY A 78 7.17 0.05 13.56
C GLY A 78 5.72 0.19 13.11
N ALA A 79 5.48 0.29 11.80
CA ALA A 79 4.13 0.36 11.24
C ALA A 79 3.32 -0.91 11.51
N SER A 80 3.94 -2.09 11.43
CA SER A 80 3.28 -3.37 11.75
C SER A 80 3.01 -3.53 13.25
N ALA A 81 3.91 -3.07 14.13
CA ALA A 81 3.69 -3.05 15.57
C ALA A 81 2.53 -2.13 15.97
N ILE A 82 2.48 -0.90 15.42
CA ILE A 82 1.38 0.04 15.67
C ILE A 82 0.06 -0.55 15.17
N SER A 83 0.05 -1.13 13.97
CA SER A 83 -1.15 -1.75 13.40
C SER A 83 -1.64 -2.92 14.26
N ALA A 84 -0.74 -3.82 14.68
CA ALA A 84 -1.07 -4.93 15.56
C ALA A 84 -1.62 -4.46 16.91
N ALA A 85 -1.08 -3.38 17.48
CA ALA A 85 -1.55 -2.81 18.74
C ALA A 85 -2.97 -2.21 18.62
N VAL A 86 -3.25 -1.46 17.56
CA VAL A 86 -4.57 -0.84 17.35
C VAL A 86 -5.63 -1.90 17.07
N PHE A 87 -5.41 -2.75 16.07
CA PHE A 87 -6.39 -3.78 15.71
C PHE A 87 -6.50 -4.87 16.78
N GLY A 88 -5.40 -5.28 17.39
CA GLY A 88 -5.38 -6.22 18.51
C GLY A 88 -6.07 -5.65 19.76
N GLY A 89 -5.86 -4.36 20.07
CA GLY A 89 -6.52 -3.68 21.19
C GLY A 89 -8.03 -3.58 21.02
N ILE A 90 -8.50 -3.19 19.83
CA ILE A 90 -9.93 -3.14 19.51
C ILE A 90 -10.54 -4.54 19.57
N ALA A 91 -9.88 -5.54 18.95
CA ALA A 91 -10.34 -6.92 18.96
C ALA A 91 -10.42 -7.49 20.39
N GLY A 92 -9.41 -7.23 21.24
CA GLY A 92 -9.40 -7.63 22.64
C GLY A 92 -10.52 -6.99 23.45
N ALA A 93 -10.74 -5.67 23.28
CA ALA A 93 -11.82 -4.96 23.96
C ALA A 93 -13.20 -5.49 23.56
N LEU A 94 -13.43 -5.75 22.27
CA LEU A 94 -14.67 -6.35 21.78
C LEU A 94 -14.84 -7.80 22.24
N PHE A 95 -13.76 -8.56 22.31
CA PHE A 95 -13.77 -9.94 22.80
C PHE A 95 -14.18 -10.02 24.28
N ILE A 96 -13.58 -9.18 25.13
CA ILE A 96 -13.95 -9.09 26.56
C ILE A 96 -15.40 -8.65 26.71
N ARG A 97 -15.82 -7.59 25.99
CA ARG A 97 -17.20 -7.08 26.03
C ARG A 97 -18.22 -8.08 25.49
N GLY A 98 -17.87 -8.85 24.46
CA GLY A 98 -18.72 -9.90 23.90
C GLY A 98 -18.94 -11.08 24.85
N ARG A 99 -18.01 -11.32 25.78
CA ARG A 99 -18.15 -12.35 26.82
C ARG A 99 -19.08 -11.91 27.95
N SER A 100 -19.14 -10.62 28.26
CA SER A 100 -20.08 -10.07 29.24
C SER A 100 -21.55 -10.06 28.78
N GLY A 101 -21.84 -10.14 27.47
CA GLY A 101 -23.21 -10.05 26.96
C GLY A 101 -24.07 -11.31 27.12
N LYS A 102 -23.47 -12.50 27.18
CA LYS A 102 -24.21 -13.79 27.22
C LYS A 102 -24.42 -14.35 28.63
N TYR A 103 -23.61 -13.91 29.58
CA TYR A 103 -23.62 -14.41 30.96
C TYR A 103 -24.01 -13.35 32.01
N ALA A 104 -24.24 -12.09 31.62
CA ALA A 104 -24.79 -11.07 32.53
C ALA A 104 -26.33 -10.92 32.44
N ALA A 105 -26.97 -11.61 31.50
CA ALA A 105 -28.42 -11.52 31.24
C ALA A 105 -29.13 -12.88 31.21
N GLN A 106 -28.62 -13.87 31.95
CA GLN A 106 -29.35 -15.11 32.19
C GLN A 106 -29.72 -15.15 33.69
N GLY A 107 -30.97 -14.79 34.01
CA GLY A 107 -31.48 -14.80 35.40
C GLY A 107 -32.13 -13.51 35.92
N ARG A 108 -32.72 -12.67 35.06
CA ARG A 108 -33.79 -11.76 35.49
C ARG A 108 -35.09 -12.33 34.93
N GLY A 109 -36.00 -12.70 35.83
CA GLY A 109 -37.18 -13.53 35.58
C GLY A 109 -38.14 -13.01 34.53
#